data_AF-A0A0Q9MDN5-F1
#
_entry.id   AF-A0A0Q9MDN5-F1
#
_cell.length_a   1.000
_cell.length_b   1.000
_cell.length_c   1.000
_cell.angle_alpha   90.00
_cell.angle_beta   90.00
_cell.angle_gamma   90.00
#
_symmetry.space_group_name_H-M   'P 1'
#
loop_
_entity.id
_entity.type
_entity.pdbx_description
1 polymer ?
#
loop_
_entity_poly.entity_id
_entity_poly.type
_entity_poly.pdbx_seq_one_letter_code
_entity_poly.pdbx_strand_id
1 'polypeptide(L)'
;MSISGSSAGDGSANGVCLPASGDPEDEQQDDSRETVLDLSVLRELEEELGGSGVAHNFARDYISIWEKRFRYLERSVEDNDPDAAMDAALSLKNSALMVGATRLAKLAIEVQRLVKCGDLAGVQQLLPAVARAGALTVRELKLGYLPPDS
;
A
#
# COMPACT_ATOMS: atom_id res chain seq x y z
N MET A 1 -26.56 40.45 51.26
CA MET A 1 -25.15 40.34 50.79
C MET A 1 -25.17 39.30 49.69
N SER A 2 -24.92 39.52 48.41
CA SER A 2 -24.52 40.67 47.63
C SER A 2 -25.07 40.44 46.21
N ILE A 3 -25.71 41.44 45.62
CA ILE A 3 -25.97 41.51 44.18
C ILE A 3 -24.78 42.23 43.55
N SER A 4 -24.14 41.64 42.54
CA SER A 4 -23.20 42.38 41.69
C SER A 4 -23.15 41.72 40.32
N GLY A 5 -23.45 42.51 39.30
CA GLY A 5 -23.48 42.09 37.91
C GLY A 5 -24.17 43.11 36.99
N SER A 6 -23.76 44.38 37.06
CA SER A 6 -23.83 45.31 35.92
C SER A 6 -22.78 44.84 34.88
N SER A 7 -22.89 45.03 33.56
CA SER A 7 -23.38 46.18 32.83
C SER A 7 -23.66 45.80 31.36
N ALA A 8 -24.59 46.53 30.74
CA ALA A 8 -24.68 46.79 29.30
C ALA A 8 -23.31 47.25 28.75
N GLY A 9 -22.90 46.95 27.51
CA GLY A 9 -23.65 47.05 26.27
C GLY A 9 -23.24 48.36 25.60
N ASP A 10 -22.45 48.28 24.52
CA ASP A 10 -22.27 49.40 23.59
C ASP A 10 -22.04 48.89 22.16
N GLY A 11 -22.80 49.49 21.24
CA GLY A 11 -22.84 49.20 19.80
C GLY A 11 -21.60 49.72 19.06
N SER A 12 -21.15 49.02 18.02
CA SER A 12 -21.58 49.18 16.61
C SER A 12 -20.75 50.21 15.84
N ALA A 13 -19.90 49.72 14.93
CA ALA A 13 -19.67 50.35 13.63
C ALA A 13 -19.09 49.34 12.63
N ASN A 14 -19.69 49.34 11.45
CA ASN A 14 -19.48 48.47 10.30
C ASN A 14 -18.05 48.46 9.74
N GLY A 15 -17.59 47.26 9.37
CA GLY A 15 -16.56 47.04 8.36
C GLY A 15 -17.03 45.93 7.41
N VAL A 16 -17.61 46.31 6.28
CA VAL A 16 -17.85 45.37 5.18
C VAL A 16 -16.51 45.13 4.48
N CYS A 17 -16.11 43.88 4.27
CA CYS A 17 -15.67 43.37 2.97
C CYS A 17 -15.12 41.93 3.06
N LEU A 18 -15.68 41.12 2.16
CA LEU A 18 -15.15 39.91 1.52
C LEU A 18 -15.41 38.56 2.21
N PRO A 19 -16.12 37.63 1.54
CA PRO A 19 -16.03 36.23 1.87
C PRO A 19 -14.59 35.81 1.53
N ALA A 20 -13.84 35.36 2.54
CA ALA A 20 -12.62 34.63 2.27
C ALA A 20 -13.03 33.41 1.44
N SER A 21 -12.49 33.42 0.24
CA SER A 21 -12.57 32.41 -0.81
C SER A 21 -12.67 31.01 -0.23
N GLY A 22 -13.58 30.22 -0.83
CA GLY A 22 -13.60 28.80 -0.61
C GLY A 22 -12.25 28.20 -0.98
N ASP A 23 -11.83 27.28 -0.13
CA ASP A 23 -11.23 26.01 -0.54
C ASP A 23 -11.64 24.99 0.52
N PRO A 24 -12.77 24.27 0.35
CA PRO A 24 -12.81 22.90 0.81
C PRO A 24 -11.96 22.06 -0.16
N GLU A 25 -11.20 21.11 0.38
CA GLU A 25 -10.78 19.90 -0.34
C GLU A 25 -9.71 20.08 -1.44
N ASP A 26 -8.44 19.89 -1.08
CA ASP A 26 -7.52 19.06 -1.89
C ASP A 26 -6.22 18.72 -1.12
N GLU A 27 -6.34 17.98 -0.01
CA GLU A 27 -5.23 17.16 0.51
C GLU A 27 -5.42 15.68 0.09
N GLN A 28 -5.90 15.47 -1.14
CA GLN A 28 -6.01 14.15 -1.75
C GLN A 28 -5.28 14.13 -3.09
N GLN A 29 -3.96 14.35 -3.08
CA GLN A 29 -3.13 14.14 -4.27
C GLN A 29 -1.63 13.99 -3.95
N ASP A 30 -1.25 12.90 -3.27
CA ASP A 30 0.08 12.32 -3.46
C ASP A 30 0.14 10.78 -3.30
N ASP A 31 -0.97 10.07 -3.50
CA ASP A 31 -0.95 8.59 -3.60
C ASP A 31 -0.46 8.11 -5.00
N SER A 32 -0.18 9.06 -5.90
CA SER A 32 0.23 8.79 -7.29
C SER A 32 1.75 8.73 -7.49
N ARG A 33 2.55 8.99 -6.44
CA ARG A 33 4.02 8.94 -6.50
C ARG A 33 4.62 7.72 -5.81
N GLU A 34 3.81 6.83 -5.25
CA GLU A 34 4.35 5.59 -4.71
C GLU A 34 4.84 4.71 -5.86
N THR A 35 6.16 4.52 -5.91
CA THR A 35 6.80 3.60 -6.85
C THR A 35 6.28 2.19 -6.58
N VAL A 36 5.95 1.45 -7.65
CA VAL A 36 5.52 0.06 -7.54
C VAL A 36 6.66 -0.83 -7.04
N LEU A 37 7.88 -0.45 -7.39
CA LEU A 37 9.12 -1.16 -7.13
C LEU A 37 10.21 -0.17 -6.67
N ASP A 38 10.89 -0.52 -5.58
CA ASP A 38 12.12 0.10 -5.14
C ASP A 38 13.30 -0.81 -5.49
N LEU A 39 14.02 -0.44 -6.55
CA LEU A 39 15.17 -1.21 -7.01
C LEU A 39 16.39 -1.06 -6.08
N SER A 40 16.41 -0.13 -5.11
CA SER A 40 17.53 -0.01 -4.18
C SER A 40 17.69 -1.29 -3.37
N VAL A 41 16.59 -1.90 -2.94
CA VAL A 41 16.58 -3.18 -2.20
C VAL A 41 17.35 -4.27 -2.93
N LEU A 42 17.12 -4.40 -4.24
CA LEU A 42 17.80 -5.39 -5.05
C LEU A 42 19.27 -5.00 -5.27
N ARG A 43 19.57 -3.73 -5.55
CA ARG A 43 20.95 -3.25 -5.73
C ARG A 43 21.81 -3.39 -4.47
N GLU A 44 21.27 -3.07 -3.31
CA GLU A 44 21.90 -3.26 -2.00
C GLU A 44 22.26 -4.75 -1.81
N LEU A 45 21.35 -5.65 -2.16
CA LEU A 45 21.61 -7.09 -2.12
C LEU A 45 22.73 -7.53 -3.09
N GLU A 46 22.82 -6.93 -4.28
CA GLU A 46 23.91 -7.18 -5.23
C GLU A 46 25.26 -6.70 -4.67
N GLU A 47 25.29 -5.53 -4.04
CA GLU A 47 26.48 -4.96 -3.41
C GLU A 47 26.96 -5.82 -2.23
N GLU A 48 26.05 -6.25 -1.36
CA GLU A 48 26.35 -7.10 -0.21
C GLU A 48 26.92 -8.47 -0.60
N LEU A 49 26.43 -9.05 -1.71
CA LEU A 49 26.83 -10.38 -2.17
C LEU A 49 27.91 -10.36 -3.25
N GLY A 50 28.35 -9.17 -3.69
CA GLY A 50 29.40 -8.99 -4.70
C GLY A 50 28.99 -9.43 -6.11
N GLY A 51 27.69 -9.41 -6.44
CA GLY A 51 27.20 -9.75 -7.78
C GLY A 51 25.68 -9.88 -7.90
N SER A 52 25.18 -9.80 -9.14
CA SER A 52 23.74 -9.77 -9.46
C SER A 52 23.03 -11.13 -9.43
N GLY A 53 23.77 -12.24 -9.41
CA GLY A 53 23.19 -13.58 -9.58
C GLY A 53 22.12 -13.92 -8.55
N VAL A 54 22.34 -13.61 -7.27
CA VAL A 54 21.39 -13.93 -6.20
C VAL A 54 20.16 -13.02 -6.25
N ALA A 55 20.35 -11.72 -6.48
CA ALA A 55 19.23 -10.78 -6.58
C ALA A 55 18.38 -11.04 -7.84
N HIS A 56 18.99 -11.41 -8.97
CA HIS A 56 18.28 -11.90 -10.15
C HIS A 56 17.47 -13.18 -9.86
N ASN A 57 18.02 -14.13 -9.08
CA ASN A 57 17.30 -15.33 -8.69
C ASN A 57 16.06 -14.99 -7.85
N PHE A 58 16.15 -14.07 -6.88
CA PHE A 58 14.97 -13.63 -6.14
C PHE A 58 13.90 -13.00 -7.03
N ALA A 59 14.30 -12.15 -7.98
CA ALA A 59 13.36 -11.57 -8.94
C ALA A 59 12.67 -12.64 -9.80
N ARG A 60 13.42 -13.64 -10.30
CA ARG A 60 12.89 -14.76 -11.07
C ARG A 60 11.97 -15.65 -10.25
N ASP A 61 12.37 -15.99 -9.02
CA ASP A 61 11.59 -16.79 -8.10
C ASP A 61 10.26 -16.11 -7.79
N TYR A 62 10.29 -14.82 -7.46
CA TYR A 62 9.09 -14.01 -7.24
C TYR A 62 8.15 -14.06 -8.45
N ILE A 63 8.67 -13.83 -9.67
CA ILE A 63 7.88 -13.88 -10.91
C ILE A 63 7.23 -15.26 -11.08
N SER A 64 7.99 -16.34 -10.84
CA SER A 64 7.52 -17.71 -11.05
C SER A 64 6.38 -18.11 -10.08
N ILE A 65 6.39 -17.59 -8.86
CA ILE A 65 5.43 -17.97 -7.82
C ILE A 65 4.25 -17.01 -7.67
N TRP A 66 4.36 -15.78 -8.20
CA TRP A 66 3.37 -14.71 -8.01
C TRP A 66 1.93 -15.17 -8.29
N GLU A 67 1.65 -15.73 -9.47
CA GLU A 67 0.29 -16.17 -9.84
C GLU A 67 -0.25 -17.26 -8.92
N LYS A 68 0.61 -18.17 -8.45
CA LYS A 68 0.22 -19.21 -7.51
C LYS A 68 -0.14 -18.62 -6.14
N ARG A 69 0.67 -17.66 -5.65
CA ARG A 69 0.44 -17.01 -4.36
C ARG A 69 -0.81 -16.15 -4.37
N PHE A 70 -1.04 -15.41 -5.45
CA PHE A 70 -2.24 -14.60 -5.59
C PHE A 70 -3.50 -15.48 -5.63
N ARG A 71 -3.53 -16.55 -6.43
CA ARG A 71 -4.67 -17.48 -6.45
C ARG A 71 -4.93 -18.15 -5.11
N TYR A 72 -3.87 -18.47 -4.36
CA TYR A 72 -4.03 -19.05 -3.02
C TYR A 72 -4.71 -18.06 -2.07
N LEU A 73 -4.34 -16.77 -2.12
CA LEU A 73 -5.02 -15.72 -1.37
C LEU A 73 -6.49 -15.59 -1.78
N GLU A 74 -6.78 -15.49 -3.08
CA GLU A 74 -8.16 -15.42 -3.58
C GLU A 74 -9.00 -16.59 -3.07
N ARG A 75 -8.46 -17.81 -3.19
CA ARG A 75 -9.14 -19.03 -2.75
C ARG A 75 -9.41 -19.06 -1.26
N SER A 76 -8.43 -18.67 -0.43
CA SER A 76 -8.61 -18.63 1.02
C SER A 76 -9.73 -17.67 1.46
N VAL A 77 -9.89 -16.56 0.73
CA VAL A 77 -10.97 -15.59 0.98
C VAL A 77 -12.32 -16.16 0.52
N GLU A 78 -12.38 -16.78 -0.66
CA GLU A 78 -13.60 -17.46 -1.17
C GLU A 78 -14.10 -18.55 -0.22
N ASP A 79 -13.17 -19.35 0.31
CA ASP A 79 -13.47 -20.48 1.20
C ASP A 79 -13.77 -20.01 2.65
N ASN A 80 -13.78 -18.69 2.92
CA ASN A 80 -13.96 -18.08 4.25
C ASN A 80 -12.97 -18.62 5.30
N ASP A 81 -11.71 -18.83 4.90
CA ASP A 81 -10.64 -19.34 5.76
C ASP A 81 -9.67 -18.21 6.16
N PRO A 82 -9.88 -17.56 7.32
CA PRO A 82 -9.05 -16.44 7.76
C PRO A 82 -7.60 -16.87 8.09
N ASP A 83 -7.38 -18.11 8.52
CA ASP A 83 -6.03 -18.59 8.85
C ASP A 83 -5.21 -18.78 7.55
N ALA A 84 -5.81 -19.41 6.54
CA ALA A 84 -5.20 -19.51 5.21
C ALA A 84 -4.99 -18.14 4.55
N ALA A 85 -5.94 -17.21 4.70
CA ALA A 85 -5.81 -15.86 4.16
C ALA A 85 -4.66 -15.08 4.83
N MET A 86 -4.49 -15.25 6.15
CA MET A 86 -3.36 -14.68 6.89
C MET A 86 -2.02 -15.24 6.40
N ASP A 87 -1.91 -16.57 6.25
CA ASP A 87 -0.67 -17.20 5.76
C ASP A 87 -0.32 -16.75 4.35
N ALA A 88 -1.32 -16.71 3.46
CA ALA A 88 -1.15 -16.21 2.09
C ALA A 88 -0.66 -14.74 2.08
N ALA A 89 -1.24 -13.88 2.92
CA ALA A 89 -0.87 -12.47 3.01
C ALA A 89 0.54 -12.26 3.61
N LEU A 90 0.92 -13.05 4.62
CA LEU A 90 2.27 -13.03 5.20
C LEU A 90 3.33 -13.45 4.18
N SER A 91 3.07 -14.57 3.49
CA SER A 91 3.97 -15.03 2.43
C SER A 91 4.10 -13.98 1.34
N LEU A 92 3.00 -13.34 0.95
CA LEU A 92 3.02 -12.35 -0.11
C LEU A 92 3.83 -11.11 0.27
N LYS A 93 3.63 -10.60 1.49
CA LYS A 93 4.40 -9.48 2.03
C LYS A 93 5.89 -9.79 2.01
N ASN A 94 6.28 -10.95 2.55
CA ASN A 94 7.69 -11.30 2.67
C ASN A 94 8.36 -11.40 1.29
N SER A 95 7.73 -12.08 0.33
CA SER A 95 8.28 -12.16 -1.03
C SER A 95 8.30 -10.80 -1.74
N ALA A 96 7.32 -9.93 -1.49
CA ALA A 96 7.26 -8.58 -2.07
C ALA A 96 8.41 -7.69 -1.54
N LEU A 97 8.68 -7.72 -0.23
CA LEU A 97 9.76 -6.94 0.37
C LEU A 97 11.13 -7.32 -0.19
N MET A 98 11.38 -8.61 -0.45
CA MET A 98 12.67 -9.09 -0.97
C MET A 98 13.02 -8.58 -2.36
N VAL A 99 12.00 -8.23 -3.16
CA VAL A 99 12.19 -7.66 -4.50
C VAL A 99 11.93 -6.16 -4.53
N GLY A 100 11.72 -5.53 -3.37
CA GLY A 100 11.41 -4.11 -3.26
C GLY A 100 10.02 -3.72 -3.76
N ALA A 101 9.05 -4.64 -3.83
CA ALA A 101 7.68 -4.35 -4.27
C ALA A 101 6.88 -3.64 -3.17
N THR A 102 7.23 -2.39 -2.89
CA THR A 102 6.72 -1.52 -1.80
C THR A 102 5.20 -1.44 -1.80
N ARG A 103 4.58 -1.11 -2.93
CA ARG A 103 3.12 -1.00 -3.05
C ARG A 103 2.40 -2.31 -2.74
N LEU A 104 2.93 -3.43 -3.23
CA LEU A 104 2.35 -4.74 -2.98
C LEU A 104 2.52 -5.16 -1.52
N ALA A 105 3.68 -4.86 -0.91
CA ALA A 105 3.93 -5.14 0.49
C ALA A 105 2.95 -4.36 1.39
N LYS A 106 2.66 -3.09 1.08
CA LYS A 106 1.64 -2.30 1.78
C LYS A 106 0.24 -2.89 1.67
N LEU A 107 -0.17 -3.27 0.46
CA LEU A 107 -1.46 -3.95 0.25
C LEU A 107 -1.54 -5.26 1.04
N ALA A 108 -0.46 -6.06 1.07
CA ALA A 108 -0.41 -7.28 1.86
C ALA A 108 -0.49 -7.03 3.38
N ILE A 109 0.07 -5.91 3.87
CA ILE A 109 -0.10 -5.47 5.27
C ILE A 109 -1.55 -5.11 5.55
N GLU A 110 -2.22 -4.43 4.61
CA GLU A 110 -3.63 -4.09 4.77
C GLU A 110 -4.54 -5.33 4.74
N VAL A 111 -4.25 -6.31 3.87
CA VAL A 111 -4.90 -7.62 3.92
C VAL A 111 -4.73 -8.27 5.29
N GLN A 112 -3.51 -8.31 5.85
CA GLN A 112 -3.27 -8.84 7.20
C GLN A 112 -4.11 -8.12 8.26
N ARG A 113 -4.25 -6.80 8.15
CA ARG A 113 -5.07 -6.00 9.08
C ARG A 113 -6.54 -6.40 8.99
N LEU A 114 -7.09 -6.46 7.78
CA LEU A 114 -8.49 -6.82 7.53
C LEU A 114 -8.81 -8.25 8.00
N VAL A 115 -7.95 -9.22 7.69
CA VAL A 115 -8.10 -10.60 8.16
C VAL A 115 -8.10 -10.66 9.70
N LYS A 116 -7.20 -9.93 10.38
CA LYS A 116 -7.18 -9.85 11.85
C LYS A 116 -8.45 -9.25 12.45
N CYS A 117 -9.08 -8.33 11.72
CA CYS A 117 -10.36 -7.74 12.12
C CYS A 117 -11.58 -8.64 11.80
N GLY A 118 -11.37 -9.78 11.14
CA GLY A 118 -12.45 -10.65 10.67
C GLY A 118 -13.18 -10.12 9.42
N ASP A 119 -12.60 -9.13 8.73
CA ASP A 119 -13.22 -8.48 7.57
C ASP A 119 -12.74 -9.08 6.24
N LEU A 120 -13.17 -10.31 5.96
CA LEU A 120 -12.85 -10.98 4.68
C LEU A 120 -13.56 -10.32 3.48
N ALA A 121 -14.68 -9.63 3.69
CA ALA A 121 -15.35 -8.86 2.66
C ALA A 121 -14.49 -7.66 2.21
N GLY A 122 -13.88 -6.95 3.16
CA GLY A 122 -12.89 -5.91 2.88
C GLY A 122 -11.67 -6.46 2.14
N VAL A 123 -11.17 -7.65 2.52
CA VAL A 123 -10.09 -8.31 1.76
C VAL A 123 -10.52 -8.58 0.32
N GLN A 124 -11.73 -9.09 0.10
CA GLN A 124 -12.25 -9.38 -1.23
C GLN A 124 -12.32 -8.12 -2.11
N GLN A 125 -12.70 -6.98 -1.54
CA GLN A 125 -12.68 -5.68 -2.24
C GLN A 125 -11.27 -5.21 -2.59
N LEU A 126 -10.25 -5.63 -1.81
CA LEU A 126 -8.85 -5.24 -2.02
C LEU A 126 -8.12 -6.14 -3.04
N LEU A 127 -8.60 -7.37 -3.29
CA LEU A 127 -7.97 -8.33 -4.21
C LEU A 127 -7.64 -7.75 -5.61
N PRO A 128 -8.52 -6.95 -6.27
CA PRO A 128 -8.17 -6.34 -7.56
C PRO A 128 -6.98 -5.38 -7.48
N ALA A 129 -6.80 -4.67 -6.37
CA ALA A 129 -5.64 -3.80 -6.17
C ALA A 129 -4.37 -4.62 -5.97
N VAL A 130 -4.44 -5.70 -5.19
CA VAL A 130 -3.34 -6.67 -5.00
C VAL A 130 -2.91 -7.27 -6.35
N ALA A 131 -3.88 -7.71 -7.16
CA ALA A 131 -3.64 -8.27 -8.49
C ALA A 131 -2.89 -7.30 -9.40
N ARG A 132 -3.37 -6.05 -9.48
CA ARG A 132 -2.75 -5.00 -10.31
C ARG A 132 -1.34 -4.67 -9.83
N ALA A 133 -1.14 -4.50 -8.52
CA ALA A 133 0.17 -4.18 -7.97
C ALA A 133 1.19 -5.28 -8.29
N GLY A 134 0.86 -6.56 -8.05
CA GLY A 134 1.80 -7.65 -8.34
C GLY A 134 2.04 -7.87 -9.83
N ALA A 135 1.04 -7.65 -10.70
CA ALA A 135 1.25 -7.68 -12.14
C ALA A 135 2.20 -6.57 -12.63
N LEU A 136 2.07 -5.35 -12.08
CA LEU A 136 3.00 -4.25 -12.36
C LEU A 136 4.40 -4.56 -11.85
N THR A 137 4.55 -5.11 -10.65
CA THR A 137 5.83 -5.58 -10.10
C THR A 137 6.49 -6.60 -11.04
N VAL A 138 5.77 -7.63 -11.48
CA VAL A 138 6.29 -8.64 -12.41
C VAL A 138 6.75 -8.00 -13.72
N ARG A 139 5.97 -7.06 -14.25
CA ARG A 139 6.31 -6.35 -15.48
C ARG A 139 7.59 -5.52 -15.30
N GLU A 140 7.71 -4.77 -14.21
CA GLU A 140 8.88 -3.92 -13.93
C GLU A 140 10.14 -4.75 -13.71
N LEU A 141 10.05 -5.87 -12.99
CA LEU A 141 11.18 -6.80 -12.83
C LEU A 141 11.65 -7.36 -14.18
N LYS A 142 10.72 -7.73 -15.07
CA LYS A 142 11.06 -8.26 -16.41
C LYS A 142 11.65 -7.23 -17.36
N LEU A 143 11.15 -5.99 -17.32
CA LEU A 143 11.52 -4.96 -18.30
C LEU A 143 12.68 -4.07 -17.84
N GLY A 144 12.85 -3.88 -16.53
CA GLY A 144 13.74 -2.87 -15.97
C GLY A 144 14.84 -3.41 -15.05
N TYR A 145 14.79 -4.68 -14.66
CA TYR A 145 15.76 -5.27 -13.74
C TYR A 145 16.46 -6.50 -14.31
N LEU A 146 15.70 -7.50 -14.75
CA LEU A 146 16.26 -8.70 -15.35
C LEU A 146 16.83 -8.41 -16.76
N PRO A 147 17.95 -9.05 -17.14
CA PRO A 147 18.46 -8.92 -18.50
C PRO A 147 17.47 -9.55 -19.51
N PRO A 148 17.40 -9.03 -20.74
CA PRO A 148 16.55 -9.59 -21.78
C PRO A 148 16.94 -11.06 -22.05
N ASP A 149 15.95 -11.93 -22.26
CA ASP A 149 16.09 -13.37 -22.53
C ASP A 149 16.56 -14.28 -21.37
N SER A 150 16.26 -13.86 -20.14
CA SER A 150 16.52 -14.59 -18.91
C SER A 150 15.42 -15.57 -18.49
#